data_AF-A0A2W6C0C3-F1
#
_entry.id   AF-A0A2W6C0C3-F1
#
_cell.length_a   1.000
_cell.length_b   1.000
_cell.length_c   1.000
_cell.angle_alpha   90.00
_cell.angle_beta   90.00
_cell.angle_gamma   90.00
#
_symmetry.space_group_name_H-M   'P 1'
#
loop_
_entity.id
_entity.type
_entity.pdbx_description
1 polymer ?
#
loop_
_entity_poly.entity_id
_entity_poly.type
_entity_poly.pdbx_seq_one_letter_code
_entity_poly.pdbx_strand_id
1 'polypeptide(L)'
;MEGSEQRKLGAAFDPRVRLYRDPFNELLVFDLSAAGAVAGVPMILLIVGALFGRLSPGVFVLASVVLEWFFIFVVGRPQMAPRESLGWAILWGTIAAIFGLLFYYLVVQSL
;
A
#
# COMPACT_ATOMS: atom_id res chain seq x y z
N MET A 1 -24.01 10.29 -27.56
CA MET A 1 -23.54 10.40 -26.15
C MET A 1 -22.44 9.38 -25.81
N GLU A 2 -22.13 8.40 -26.68
CA GLU A 2 -21.04 7.40 -26.45
C GLU A 2 -19.62 7.98 -26.52
N GLY A 3 -19.38 9.03 -27.31
CA GLY A 3 -18.03 9.55 -27.53
C GLY A 3 -17.38 10.25 -26.32
N SER A 4 -18.15 10.68 -25.32
CA SER A 4 -17.60 11.31 -24.11
C SER A 4 -17.15 10.29 -23.07
N GLU A 5 -17.83 9.14 -22.96
CA GLU A 5 -17.42 8.07 -22.04
C GLU A 5 -16.18 7.33 -22.53
N GLN A 6 -16.11 7.00 -23.82
CA GLN A 6 -14.90 6.39 -24.39
C GLN A 6 -13.66 7.30 -24.25
N ARG A 7 -13.83 8.62 -24.36
CA ARG A 7 -12.75 9.58 -24.09
C ARG A 7 -12.37 9.65 -22.62
N LYS A 8 -13.32 9.52 -21.69
CA LYS A 8 -13.04 9.46 -20.24
C LYS A 8 -12.29 8.18 -19.87
N LEU A 9 -12.73 7.04 -20.39
CA LEU A 9 -12.04 5.77 -20.21
C LEU A 9 -10.62 5.83 -20.81
N GLY A 10 -10.46 6.38 -22.02
CA GLY A 10 -9.15 6.57 -22.64
C GLY A 10 -8.25 7.55 -21.88
N ALA A 11 -8.81 8.61 -21.28
CA ALA A 11 -8.07 9.57 -20.45
C ALA A 11 -7.65 8.98 -19.09
N ALA A 12 -8.41 8.04 -18.52
CA ALA A 12 -8.00 7.28 -17.33
C ALA A 12 -6.76 6.40 -17.59
N PHE A 13 -6.54 5.99 -18.85
CA PHE A 13 -5.33 5.28 -19.28
C PHE A 13 -4.22 6.20 -19.82
N ASP A 14 -4.43 7.52 -19.90
CA ASP A 14 -3.38 8.47 -20.28
C ASP A 14 -2.55 8.86 -19.04
N PRO A 15 -1.28 8.41 -18.94
CA PRO A 15 -0.44 8.65 -17.77
C PRO A 15 -0.05 10.13 -17.58
N ARG A 16 -0.34 10.99 -18.56
CA ARG A 16 0.01 12.42 -18.53
C ARG A 16 -1.10 13.30 -17.95
N VAL A 17 -2.31 12.76 -17.82
CA VAL A 17 -3.46 13.50 -17.32
C VAL A 17 -3.75 13.02 -15.90
N ARG A 18 -3.49 13.87 -14.90
CA ARG A 18 -3.93 13.60 -13.52
C ARG A 18 -5.44 13.79 -13.45
N LEU A 19 -6.20 12.71 -13.51
CA LEU A 19 -7.63 12.70 -13.19
C LEU A 19 -7.76 12.73 -11.68
N TYR A 20 -7.81 13.94 -11.14
CA TYR A 20 -8.04 14.16 -9.73
C TYR A 20 -9.44 13.62 -9.34
N ARG A 21 -9.50 12.66 -8.42
CA ARG A 21 -10.70 11.88 -8.02
C ARG A 21 -11.25 10.93 -9.10
N ASP A 22 -10.45 9.99 -9.56
CA ASP A 22 -11.01 8.77 -10.16
C ASP A 22 -11.44 7.79 -9.05
N PRO A 23 -12.76 7.57 -8.83
CA PRO A 23 -13.24 6.67 -7.79
C PRO A 23 -12.75 5.23 -7.96
N PHE A 24 -12.46 4.80 -9.20
CA PHE A 24 -11.88 3.48 -9.44
C PHE A 24 -10.46 3.39 -8.91
N ASN A 25 -9.62 4.39 -9.20
CA ASN A 25 -8.25 4.44 -8.70
C ASN A 25 -8.20 4.52 -7.16
N GLU A 26 -9.09 5.31 -6.55
CA GLU A 26 -9.15 5.40 -5.08
C GLU A 26 -9.53 4.06 -4.44
N LEU A 27 -10.51 3.33 -5.00
CA LEU A 27 -10.90 2.01 -4.52
C LEU A 27 -9.78 0.99 -4.70
N LEU A 28 -9.11 1.00 -5.86
CA LEU A 28 -7.98 0.10 -6.13
C LEU A 28 -6.85 0.32 -5.14
N VAL A 29 -6.47 1.57 -4.88
CA VAL A 29 -5.42 1.90 -3.90
C VAL A 29 -5.87 1.51 -2.49
N PHE A 30 -7.14 1.73 -2.14
CA PHE A 30 -7.70 1.29 -0.86
C PHE A 30 -7.56 -0.23 -0.67
N ASP A 31 -8.03 -1.03 -1.62
CA ASP A 31 -8.00 -2.49 -1.56
C ASP A 31 -6.56 -3.01 -1.55
N LEU A 32 -5.68 -2.42 -2.37
CA LEU A 32 -4.26 -2.75 -2.39
C LEU A 32 -3.60 -2.49 -1.04
N SER A 33 -3.93 -1.37 -0.39
CA SER A 33 -3.37 -1.01 0.92
C SER A 33 -3.91 -1.90 2.04
N ALA A 34 -5.21 -2.19 2.01
CA ALA A 34 -5.84 -3.09 2.97
C ALA A 34 -5.22 -4.50 2.89
N ALA A 35 -5.10 -5.04 1.67
CA ALA A 35 -4.48 -6.35 1.45
C ALA A 35 -2.99 -6.35 1.79
N GLY A 36 -2.27 -5.29 1.40
CA GLY A 36 -0.86 -5.05 1.69
C GLY A 36 -0.58 -5.06 3.19
N ALA A 37 -1.21 -4.15 3.93
CA ALA A 37 -0.94 -3.96 5.35
C ALA A 37 -1.35 -5.16 6.22
N VAL A 38 -2.47 -5.83 5.90
CA VAL A 38 -3.00 -6.92 6.73
C VAL A 38 -2.26 -8.25 6.50
N ALA A 39 -1.95 -8.57 5.26
CA ALA A 39 -1.43 -9.90 4.89
C ALA A 39 -0.20 -9.85 3.99
N GLY A 40 -0.22 -9.05 2.92
CA GLY A 40 0.83 -9.05 1.90
C GLY A 40 2.21 -8.71 2.47
N VAL A 41 2.31 -7.56 3.10
CA VAL A 41 3.56 -7.03 3.68
C VAL A 41 4.10 -7.95 4.79
N PRO A 42 3.32 -8.34 5.82
CA PRO A 42 3.82 -9.25 6.85
C PRO A 42 4.30 -10.60 6.30
N MET A 43 3.59 -11.17 5.31
CA MET A 43 3.99 -12.43 4.68
C MET A 43 5.28 -12.31 3.87
N ILE A 44 5.45 -11.23 3.10
CA ILE A 44 6.70 -10.97 2.37
C ILE A 44 7.86 -10.86 3.36
N LEU A 45 7.68 -10.12 4.45
CA LEU A 45 8.74 -9.95 5.46
C LEU A 45 9.02 -11.23 6.24
N LEU A 46 8.02 -12.10 6.44
CA LEU A 46 8.23 -13.43 6.99
C LEU A 46 9.15 -14.27 6.09
N ILE A 47 8.90 -14.27 4.78
CA ILE A 47 9.75 -14.97 3.80
C ILE A 47 11.17 -14.39 3.83
N VAL A 48 11.31 -13.06 3.82
CA VAL A 48 12.61 -12.39 3.91
C VAL A 48 13.34 -12.78 5.20
N GLY A 49 12.66 -12.76 6.36
CA GLY A 49 13.23 -13.17 7.64
C GLY A 49 13.62 -14.65 7.68
N ALA A 50 12.89 -15.52 6.96
CA ALA A 50 13.26 -16.93 6.83
C ALA A 50 14.54 -17.13 6.00
N LEU A 51 14.78 -16.29 4.98
CA LEU A 51 15.94 -16.39 4.08
C LEU A 51 17.21 -15.72 4.64
N PHE A 52 17.07 -14.55 5.27
CA PHE A 52 18.20 -13.72 5.70
C PHE A 52 18.43 -13.71 7.22
N GLY A 53 17.64 -14.47 7.96
CA GLY A 53 17.66 -14.50 9.42
C GLY A 53 16.59 -13.59 10.04
N ARG A 54 16.24 -13.88 11.31
CA ARG A 54 15.14 -13.19 12.00
C ARG A 54 15.40 -11.69 12.07
N LEU A 55 14.44 -10.93 11.57
CA LEU A 55 14.39 -9.48 11.74
C LEU A 55 14.06 -9.18 13.20
N SER A 56 14.65 -8.14 13.78
CA SER A 56 14.22 -7.64 15.09
C SER A 56 12.83 -7.00 14.98
N PRO A 57 12.06 -6.87 16.07
CA PRO A 57 10.70 -6.34 16.02
C PRO A 57 10.66 -4.94 15.39
N GLY A 58 11.61 -4.07 15.75
CA GLY A 58 11.69 -2.72 15.22
C GLY A 58 12.01 -2.69 13.71
N VAL A 59 12.91 -3.56 13.25
CA VAL A 59 13.24 -3.68 11.82
C VAL A 59 12.04 -4.22 11.04
N PHE A 60 11.33 -5.20 11.58
CA PHE A 60 10.14 -5.77 10.96
C PHE A 60 9.03 -4.72 10.79
N VAL A 61 8.77 -3.92 11.83
CA VAL A 61 7.77 -2.85 11.80
C VAL A 61 8.15 -1.75 10.80
N LEU A 62 9.39 -1.26 10.85
CA LEU A 62 9.84 -0.23 9.91
C LEU A 62 9.81 -0.71 8.46
N ALA A 63 10.25 -1.95 8.21
CA ALA A 63 10.17 -2.56 6.90
C ALA A 63 8.72 -2.71 6.43
N SER A 64 7.79 -2.98 7.36
CA SER A 64 6.36 -3.07 7.04
C SER A 64 5.82 -1.74 6.53
N VAL A 65 6.13 -0.64 7.22
CA VAL A 65 5.73 0.71 6.80
C VAL A 65 6.33 1.08 5.44
N VAL A 66 7.63 0.83 5.25
CA VAL A 66 8.33 1.19 4.00
C VAL A 66 7.78 0.39 2.82
N LEU A 67 7.55 -0.91 3.01
CA LEU A 67 7.02 -1.76 1.95
C LEU A 67 5.56 -1.42 1.60
N GLU A 68 4.75 -1.08 2.61
CA GLU A 68 3.40 -0.58 2.40
C GLU A 68 3.40 0.72 1.59
N TRP A 69 4.24 1.69 1.96
CA TRP A 69 4.40 2.92 1.17
C TRP A 69 4.89 2.65 -0.24
N PHE A 70 5.75 1.66 -0.45
CA PHE A 70 6.15 1.24 -1.79
C PHE A 70 4.94 0.74 -2.60
N PHE A 71 4.11 -0.13 -2.02
CA PHE A 71 2.89 -0.60 -2.72
C PHE A 71 1.93 0.54 -3.03
N ILE A 72 1.73 1.47 -2.11
CA ILE A 72 0.83 2.60 -2.35
C ILE A 72 1.41 3.53 -3.42
N PHE A 73 2.60 4.09 -3.20
CA PHE A 73 3.09 5.21 -4.00
C PHE A 73 3.81 4.81 -5.28
N VAL A 74 4.38 3.60 -5.33
CA VAL A 74 5.12 3.12 -6.52
C VAL A 74 4.26 2.24 -7.39
N VAL A 75 3.49 1.31 -6.79
CA VAL A 75 2.63 0.37 -7.51
C VAL A 75 1.25 0.95 -7.76
N GLY A 76 0.54 1.36 -6.71
CA GLY A 76 -0.82 1.90 -6.79
C GLY A 76 -0.89 3.30 -7.42
N ARG A 77 0.18 4.11 -7.27
CA ARG A 77 0.32 5.46 -7.83
C ARG A 77 -0.94 6.32 -7.65
N PRO A 78 -1.34 6.63 -6.41
CA PRO A 78 -2.58 7.34 -6.11
C PRO A 78 -2.67 8.67 -6.86
N GLN A 79 -3.76 8.88 -7.58
CA GLN A 79 -4.07 10.13 -8.28
C GLN A 79 -4.79 11.13 -7.35
N MET A 80 -4.14 11.50 -6.24
CA MET A 80 -4.69 12.35 -5.17
C MET A 80 -3.92 13.68 -5.04
N ALA A 81 -4.46 14.67 -4.31
CA ALA A 81 -3.65 15.85 -3.95
C ALA A 81 -2.46 15.46 -3.08
N PRO A 82 -1.39 16.28 -3.08
CA PRO A 82 -0.28 16.11 -2.14
C PRO A 82 -0.72 16.02 -0.67
N ARG A 83 -1.72 16.79 -0.25
CA ARG A 83 -2.23 16.77 1.14
C ARG A 83 -2.99 15.49 1.47
N GLU A 84 -3.81 15.01 0.54
CA GLU A 84 -4.55 13.75 0.70
C GLU A 84 -3.58 12.58 0.68
N SER A 85 -2.65 12.55 -0.27
CA SER A 85 -1.57 11.57 -0.36
C SER A 85 -0.77 11.46 0.94
N LEU A 86 -0.51 12.58 1.61
CA LEU A 86 0.16 12.57 2.92
C LEU A 86 -0.72 11.93 4.00
N GLY A 87 -2.02 12.26 4.03
CA GLY A 87 -2.99 11.62 4.91
C GLY A 87 -3.06 10.11 4.70
N TRP A 88 -3.04 9.65 3.44
CA TRP A 88 -2.98 8.24 3.07
C TRP A 88 -1.67 7.57 3.53
N ALA A 89 -0.52 8.21 3.33
CA ALA A 89 0.76 7.71 3.81
C ALA A 89 0.75 7.51 5.33
N ILE A 90 0.22 8.48 6.07
CA ILE A 90 0.12 8.42 7.53
C ILE A 90 -0.84 7.31 7.96
N LEU A 91 -2.04 7.25 7.37
CA LEU A 91 -3.05 6.25 7.71
C LEU A 91 -2.53 4.83 7.50
N TRP A 92 -2.10 4.51 6.28
CA TRP A 92 -1.68 3.15 5.95
C TRP A 92 -0.31 2.79 6.51
N GLY A 93 0.59 3.76 6.64
CA GLY A 93 1.84 3.55 7.37
C GLY A 93 1.58 3.21 8.85
N THR A 94 0.63 3.87 9.50
CA THR A 94 0.26 3.55 10.89
C THR A 94 -0.38 2.17 10.99
N ILE A 95 -1.30 1.84 10.08
CA ILE A 95 -1.96 0.53 10.04
C ILE A 95 -0.92 -0.59 9.80
N ALA A 96 -0.01 -0.42 8.85
CA ALA A 96 1.08 -1.37 8.58
C ALA A 96 2.03 -1.51 9.77
N ALA A 97 2.31 -0.44 10.51
CA ALA A 97 3.11 -0.52 11.73
C ALA A 97 2.41 -1.36 12.80
N ILE A 98 1.12 -1.13 13.03
CA ILE A 98 0.31 -1.86 14.01
C ILE A 98 0.21 -3.34 13.63
N PHE A 99 -0.21 -3.64 12.40
CA PHE A 99 -0.34 -5.03 11.96
C PHE A 99 1.02 -5.73 11.86
N GLY A 100 2.07 -5.05 11.42
CA GLY A 100 3.43 -5.59 11.43
C GLY A 100 3.89 -5.95 12.85
N LEU A 101 3.61 -5.10 13.83
CA LEU A 101 3.91 -5.37 15.24
C LEU A 101 3.11 -6.56 15.77
N LEU A 102 1.80 -6.58 15.53
CA LEU A 102 0.92 -7.69 15.94
C LEU A 102 1.37 -9.00 15.30
N PHE A 103 1.64 -9.00 14.00
CA PHE A 103 2.10 -10.19 13.27
C PHE A 103 3.44 -10.68 13.80
N TYR A 104 4.37 -9.77 14.11
CA TYR A 104 5.64 -10.14 14.69
C TYR A 104 5.46 -10.91 15.99
N TYR A 105 4.68 -10.37 16.93
CA TYR A 105 4.50 -10.99 18.24
C TYR A 105 3.63 -12.24 18.22
N LEU A 106 2.63 -12.31 17.35
CA LEU A 106 1.72 -13.45 17.26
C LEU A 106 2.32 -14.60 16.46
N VAL A 107 3.08 -14.31 15.39
CA VAL A 107 3.54 -15.30 14.41
C VAL A 107 5.06 -15.42 14.42
N VAL A 108 5.79 -14.34 14.13
CA VAL A 108 7.25 -14.40 13.90
C VAL A 108 8.02 -14.82 15.14
N GLN A 109 7.64 -14.31 16.32
CA GLN A 109 8.29 -14.68 17.58
C GLN A 109 7.98 -16.12 18.01
N SER A 110 6.82 -16.65 17.60
CA SER A 110 6.35 -17.99 17.93
C SER A 110 6.94 -19.08 17.03
N LEU A 111 7.45 -18.70 15.86
CA LEU A 111 8.23 -19.55 14.95
C LEU A 111 9.66 -19.68 15.46
#